data_AF-A0A1V0DBM1-F1
#
_entry.id   AF-A0A1V0DBM1-F1
#
_cell.length_a   1.000
_cell.length_b   1.000
_cell.length_c   1.000
_cell.angle_alpha   90.00
_cell.angle_beta   90.00
_cell.angle_gamma   90.00
#
_symmetry.space_group_name_H-M   'P 1'
#
loop_
_entity.id
_entity.type
_entity.pdbx_description
1 polymer ?
#
loop_
_entity_poly.entity_id
_entity_poly.type
_entity_poly.pdbx_seq_one_letter_code
_entity_poly.pdbx_strand_id
1 'polypeptide(L)'
;MRAFFSLLVLPTLLLAAACADPSPDGSAAPPDDPPYVVFVTGDEEYRSEESMPMLARILQRDYGFRVLVRYALDDDGIIDPNRLDNIPGLDVLEEADLMVLFTRFRALPDSQLQHILAYAESGRPMVGFRTATHAFLYEDDSTKAYLNEAWPAEVFGQRWITHHGHFDDGAHPLTAVTLIEAQRDHPVLRGVEPFQAYSWLYHVEGGGDRLSGDSLPLLLGRALRSNHAEAGRLDRFPDTQPVAWTKTYTGSSGIPARVFFTTLGHPYDFKEPSMRKLALNGILWALGLEASIPPEGANAEVVGAYEPNNSGFGQRYKPGMRPELW
;
A
#
# COMPACT_ATOMS: atom_id res chain seq x y z
N MET A 1 5.57 30.95 -82.51
CA MET A 1 5.47 31.05 -81.04
C MET A 1 5.20 29.65 -80.49
N ARG A 2 6.20 28.99 -79.89
CA ARG A 2 6.05 27.72 -79.17
C ARG A 2 6.51 27.99 -77.74
N ALA A 3 5.59 27.87 -76.78
CA ALA A 3 5.87 28.07 -75.36
C ALA A 3 6.43 26.78 -74.76
N PHE A 4 7.58 26.88 -74.10
CA PHE A 4 8.18 25.82 -73.28
C PHE A 4 7.71 26.01 -71.83
N PHE A 5 7.00 25.02 -71.28
CA PHE A 5 6.75 24.92 -69.84
C PHE A 5 7.93 24.21 -69.19
N SER A 6 8.65 24.90 -68.29
CA SER A 6 9.65 24.28 -67.41
C SER A 6 8.95 23.78 -66.15
N LEU A 7 9.00 22.46 -65.93
CA LEU A 7 8.50 21.81 -64.73
C LEU A 7 9.60 21.88 -63.65
N LEU A 8 9.38 22.64 -62.58
CA LEU A 8 10.27 22.70 -61.42
C LEU A 8 9.95 21.51 -60.49
N VAL A 9 10.88 20.56 -60.34
CA VAL A 9 10.76 19.44 -59.40
C VAL A 9 11.44 19.86 -58.08
N LEU A 10 10.65 20.06 -57.02
CA LEU A 10 11.18 20.21 -55.65
C LEU A 10 11.57 18.83 -55.09
N PRO A 11 12.73 18.68 -54.43
CA PRO A 11 13.08 17.45 -53.74
C PRO A 11 12.37 17.39 -52.39
N THR A 12 11.54 16.38 -52.19
CA THR A 12 10.93 16.05 -50.89
C THR A 12 11.98 15.43 -49.99
N LEU A 13 12.36 16.11 -48.90
CA LEU A 13 13.19 15.55 -47.84
C LEU A 13 12.34 14.53 -47.05
N LEU A 14 12.62 13.24 -47.20
CA LEU A 14 12.11 12.20 -46.30
C LEU A 14 12.92 12.24 -45.01
N LEU A 15 12.32 12.70 -43.91
CA LEU A 15 12.82 12.43 -42.56
C LEU A 15 12.59 10.95 -42.28
N ALA A 16 13.67 10.16 -42.21
CA ALA A 16 13.62 8.83 -41.66
C ALA A 16 13.44 8.94 -40.14
N ALA A 17 12.22 8.71 -39.65
CA ALA A 17 12.00 8.44 -38.24
C ALA A 17 12.63 7.07 -37.94
N ALA A 18 13.71 7.07 -37.17
CA ALA A 18 14.27 5.84 -36.62
C ALA A 18 13.29 5.31 -35.57
N CYS A 19 12.47 4.34 -35.95
CA CYS A 19 11.78 3.50 -34.99
C CYS A 19 12.86 2.66 -34.28
N ALA A 20 13.12 2.98 -33.02
CA ALA A 20 13.84 2.06 -32.16
C ALA A 20 12.98 0.80 -32.00
N ASP A 21 13.51 -0.34 -32.43
CA ASP A 21 12.86 -1.63 -32.19
C ASP A 21 12.74 -1.85 -30.67
N PRO A 22 11.58 -2.32 -30.17
CA PRO A 22 11.44 -2.65 -28.77
C PRO A 22 12.37 -3.83 -28.45
N SER A 23 13.22 -3.65 -27.44
CA SER A 23 14.03 -4.71 -26.84
C SER A 23 13.13 -5.88 -26.42
N PRO A 24 13.57 -7.14 -26.61
CA PRO A 24 12.75 -8.34 -26.34
C PRO A 24 12.37 -8.55 -24.87
N ASP A 25 12.89 -7.73 -23.95
CA ASP A 25 12.70 -7.91 -22.50
C ASP A 25 11.59 -7.04 -21.89
N GLY A 26 10.89 -6.21 -22.67
CA GLY A 26 9.70 -5.48 -22.19
C GLY A 26 9.92 -4.47 -21.05
N SER A 27 11.15 -4.33 -20.52
CA SER A 27 11.46 -3.31 -19.53
C SER A 27 11.56 -1.96 -20.24
N ALA A 28 10.59 -1.08 -19.97
CA ALA A 28 10.74 0.33 -20.31
C ALA A 28 12.04 0.86 -19.67
N ALA A 29 12.77 1.72 -20.38
CA ALA A 29 13.90 2.42 -19.77
C ALA A 29 13.42 3.14 -18.50
N PRO A 30 14.22 3.16 -17.41
CA PRO A 30 13.86 3.88 -16.18
C PRO A 30 13.53 5.35 -16.52
N PRO A 31 12.56 5.97 -15.83
CA PRO A 31 12.30 7.39 -16.00
C PRO A 31 13.56 8.22 -15.73
N ASP A 32 13.72 9.36 -16.42
CA ASP A 32 14.83 10.30 -16.17
C ASP A 32 14.81 10.83 -14.71
N ASP A 33 13.63 10.84 -14.08
CA ASP A 33 13.41 11.11 -12.66
C ASP A 33 12.43 10.05 -12.07
N PRO A 34 12.95 8.93 -11.53
CA PRO A 34 12.12 7.83 -11.08
C PRO A 34 11.33 8.20 -9.81
N PRO A 35 10.04 7.83 -9.70
CA PRO A 35 9.25 8.10 -8.49
C PRO A 35 9.96 7.66 -7.22
N TYR A 36 9.91 8.52 -6.20
CA TYR A 36 10.46 8.24 -4.88
C TYR A 36 9.39 7.74 -3.91
N VAL A 37 9.44 6.43 -3.61
CA VAL A 37 8.50 5.77 -2.70
C VAL A 37 9.15 5.54 -1.33
N VAL A 38 8.55 6.12 -0.29
CA VAL A 38 8.99 5.91 1.10
C VAL A 38 7.99 5.02 1.82
N PHE A 39 8.47 3.88 2.31
CA PHE A 39 7.73 2.96 3.16
C PHE A 39 8.00 3.30 4.63
N VAL A 40 6.96 3.64 5.38
CA VAL A 40 7.01 3.90 6.82
C VAL A 40 6.46 2.67 7.55
N THR A 41 7.36 1.89 8.15
CA THR A 41 7.06 0.64 8.87
C THR A 41 7.22 0.82 10.37
N GLY A 42 6.61 -0.08 11.14
CA GLY A 42 6.54 0.03 12.60
C GLY A 42 5.29 -0.66 13.12
N ASP A 43 5.04 -1.88 12.65
CA ASP A 43 3.98 -2.74 13.12
C ASP A 43 4.59 -3.90 13.93
N GLU A 44 4.19 -4.01 15.19
CA GLU A 44 4.69 -4.99 16.15
C GLU A 44 3.97 -6.34 16.10
N GLU A 45 3.10 -6.58 15.13
CA GLU A 45 2.25 -7.77 15.04
C GLU A 45 2.43 -8.51 13.70
N TYR A 46 2.23 -7.84 12.58
CA TYR A 46 2.17 -8.33 11.20
C TYR A 46 3.46 -8.15 10.39
N ARG A 47 4.59 -7.86 11.05
CA ARG A 47 5.93 -7.90 10.42
C ARG A 47 6.05 -6.96 9.21
N SER A 48 5.66 -5.69 9.36
CA SER A 48 5.80 -4.72 8.27
C SER A 48 7.27 -4.49 7.87
N GLU A 49 8.21 -4.70 8.80
CA GLU A 49 9.65 -4.69 8.57
C GLU A 49 10.16 -5.84 7.68
N GLU A 50 9.37 -6.88 7.45
CA GLU A 50 9.76 -8.01 6.58
C GLU A 50 9.03 -7.96 5.23
N SER A 51 7.77 -7.54 5.22
CA SER A 51 6.93 -7.50 4.01
C SER A 51 7.18 -6.28 3.13
N MET A 52 7.38 -5.09 3.73
CA MET A 52 7.55 -3.86 2.94
C MET A 52 8.88 -3.81 2.17
N PRO A 53 10.02 -4.28 2.72
CA PRO A 53 11.26 -4.40 1.93
C PRO A 53 11.11 -5.32 0.72
N MET A 54 10.34 -6.41 0.85
CA MET A 54 10.08 -7.30 -0.29
C MET A 54 9.35 -6.57 -1.42
N LEU A 55 8.31 -5.78 -1.11
CA LEU A 55 7.61 -4.97 -2.12
C LEU A 55 8.53 -3.88 -2.70
N ALA A 56 9.31 -3.20 -1.85
CA ALA A 56 10.24 -2.16 -2.28
C ALA A 56 11.28 -2.68 -3.28
N ARG A 57 11.83 -3.89 -3.07
CA ARG A 57 12.76 -4.50 -4.04
C ARG A 57 12.08 -4.83 -5.37
N ILE A 58 10.80 -5.21 -5.37
CA ILE A 58 10.05 -5.43 -6.62
C ILE A 58 9.89 -4.11 -7.38
N LEU A 59 9.51 -3.03 -6.69
CA LEU A 59 9.39 -1.70 -7.30
C LEU A 59 10.72 -1.21 -7.90
N GLN A 60 11.82 -1.41 -7.17
CA GLN A 60 13.15 -1.06 -7.65
C GLN A 60 13.55 -1.90 -8.88
N ARG A 61 13.32 -3.22 -8.84
CA ARG A 61 13.67 -4.14 -9.93
C ARG A 61 12.89 -3.84 -11.22
N ASP A 62 11.57 -3.71 -11.12
CA ASP A 62 10.69 -3.73 -12.30
C ASP A 62 10.35 -2.34 -12.84
N TYR A 63 10.40 -1.31 -11.98
CA TYR A 63 9.99 0.04 -12.33
C TYR A 63 11.11 1.08 -12.16
N GLY A 64 12.27 0.68 -11.61
CA GLY A 64 13.41 1.57 -11.39
C GLY A 64 13.13 2.65 -10.34
N PHE A 65 12.10 2.47 -9.48
CA PHE A 65 11.74 3.47 -8.48
C PHE A 65 12.87 3.68 -7.48
N ARG A 66 13.03 4.94 -7.05
CA ARG A 66 13.81 5.23 -5.84
C ARG A 66 12.95 4.77 -4.67
N VAL A 67 13.49 3.90 -3.82
CA VAL A 67 12.75 3.35 -2.69
C VAL A 67 13.53 3.55 -1.41
N LEU A 68 12.82 3.78 -0.31
CA LEU A 68 13.43 3.79 1.01
C LEU A 68 12.46 3.23 2.02
N VAL A 69 12.92 2.31 2.87
CA VAL A 69 12.12 1.75 3.96
C VAL A 69 12.62 2.32 5.29
N ARG A 70 11.71 2.94 6.04
CA ARG A 70 11.91 3.42 7.41
C ARG A 70 11.30 2.43 8.39
N TYR A 71 11.99 2.25 9.52
CA TYR A 71 11.70 1.22 10.51
C TYR A 71 11.62 1.81 11.90
N ALA A 72 10.89 1.14 12.79
CA ALA A 72 11.05 1.33 14.21
C ALA A 72 12.42 0.81 14.65
N LEU A 73 13.24 1.66 15.28
CA LEU A 73 14.63 1.33 15.66
C LEU A 73 14.89 1.52 17.14
N ASP A 74 15.64 0.60 17.74
CA ASP A 74 16.24 0.80 19.06
C ASP A 74 17.41 1.80 19.03
N ASP A 75 18.00 2.05 20.21
CA ASP A 75 19.10 3.01 20.38
C ASP A 75 20.40 2.60 19.66
N ASP A 76 20.56 1.31 19.32
CA ASP A 76 21.70 0.76 18.58
C ASP A 76 21.47 0.71 17.06
N GLY A 77 20.32 1.22 16.59
CA GLY A 77 19.91 1.22 15.20
C GLY A 77 19.57 -0.18 14.67
N ILE A 78 19.16 -1.09 15.56
CA ILE A 78 18.58 -2.40 15.22
C ILE A 78 17.07 -2.20 15.05
N ILE A 79 16.49 -2.92 14.08
CA ILE A 79 15.05 -2.91 13.86
C ILE A 79 14.38 -3.56 15.09
N ASP A 80 13.54 -2.78 15.77
CA ASP A 80 12.72 -3.21 16.89
C ASP A 80 11.27 -2.78 16.68
N PRO A 81 10.40 -3.69 16.20
CA PRO A 81 8.97 -3.39 16.04
C PRO A 81 8.28 -2.98 17.35
N ASN A 82 8.81 -3.39 18.52
CA ASN A 82 8.26 -3.02 19.82
C ASN A 82 8.62 -1.59 20.25
N ARG A 83 9.55 -0.91 19.54
CA ARG A 83 9.85 0.51 19.79
C ARG A 83 8.74 1.40 19.22
N LEU A 84 7.75 1.72 20.05
CA LEU A 84 6.51 2.42 19.64
C LEU A 84 6.72 3.91 19.28
N ASP A 85 7.83 4.49 19.69
CA ASP A 85 8.07 5.94 19.76
C ASP A 85 9.30 6.39 18.95
N ASN A 86 9.86 5.55 18.08
CA ASN A 86 11.04 5.93 17.31
C ASN A 86 11.10 5.31 15.92
N ILE A 87 10.87 6.14 14.89
CA ILE A 87 11.13 5.87 13.48
C ILE A 87 12.00 7.01 12.94
N PRO A 88 13.33 6.90 12.96
CA PRO A 88 14.20 8.00 12.58
C PRO A 88 14.24 8.23 11.06
N GLY A 89 14.59 9.47 10.67
CA GLY A 89 14.83 9.85 9.27
C GLY A 89 13.55 10.08 8.45
N LEU A 90 12.43 10.44 9.09
CA LEU A 90 11.16 10.70 8.39
C LEU A 90 11.14 12.01 7.60
N ASP A 91 12.15 12.88 7.75
CA ASP A 91 12.37 14.09 6.95
C ASP A 91 12.43 13.82 5.44
N VAL A 92 12.85 12.62 5.04
CA VAL A 92 12.83 12.18 3.63
C VAL A 92 11.45 12.19 2.98
N LEU A 93 10.37 12.21 3.77
CA LEU A 93 9.01 12.38 3.25
C LEU A 93 8.79 13.75 2.60
N GLU A 94 9.63 14.75 2.89
CA GLU A 94 9.57 16.05 2.21
C GLU A 94 9.81 15.89 0.70
N GLU A 95 10.64 14.94 0.29
CA GLU A 95 11.00 14.68 -1.10
C GLU A 95 10.22 13.52 -1.74
N ALA A 96 9.47 12.74 -0.97
CA ALA A 96 8.80 11.55 -1.48
C ALA A 96 7.63 11.89 -2.42
N ASP A 97 7.40 11.04 -3.42
CA ASP A 97 6.24 11.09 -4.31
C ASP A 97 5.10 10.19 -3.83
N LEU A 98 5.42 9.14 -3.07
CA LEU A 98 4.45 8.25 -2.43
C LEU A 98 4.90 7.90 -1.01
N MET A 99 3.96 8.00 -0.06
CA MET A 99 4.10 7.41 1.27
C MET A 99 3.30 6.10 1.34
N VAL A 100 3.98 5.01 1.69
CA VAL A 100 3.34 3.74 2.07
C VAL A 100 3.39 3.63 3.59
N LEU A 101 2.23 3.55 4.24
CA LEU A 101 2.12 3.47 5.70
C LEU A 101 1.70 2.06 6.14
N PHE A 102 2.53 1.44 6.99
CA PHE A 102 2.21 0.20 7.66
C PHE A 102 2.78 0.21 9.09
N THR A 103 2.13 1.01 9.93
CA THR A 103 2.45 1.18 11.35
C THR A 103 1.25 0.79 12.21
N ARG A 104 1.49 0.53 13.49
CA ARG A 104 0.45 0.22 14.47
C ARG A 104 0.75 0.90 15.79
N PHE A 105 -0.24 1.63 16.32
CA PHE A 105 -0.20 2.25 17.64
C PHE A 105 1.11 2.96 17.99
N ARG A 106 1.71 3.66 17.01
CA ARG A 106 2.92 4.44 17.27
C ARG A 106 2.57 5.67 18.12
N ALA A 107 3.47 6.01 19.04
CA ALA A 107 3.44 7.22 19.85
C ALA A 107 4.72 8.02 19.58
N LEU A 108 4.90 8.46 18.33
CA LEU A 108 6.10 9.14 17.88
C LEU A 108 6.23 10.54 18.49
N PRO A 109 7.44 11.03 18.77
CA PRO A 109 7.66 12.41 19.15
C PRO A 109 7.28 13.36 18.02
N ASP A 110 6.88 14.59 18.36
CA ASP A 110 6.42 15.61 17.41
C ASP A 110 7.39 15.82 16.23
N SER A 111 8.69 15.79 16.50
CA SER A 111 9.74 15.95 15.47
C SER A 111 9.72 14.87 14.39
N GLN A 112 9.17 13.69 14.68
CA GLN A 112 9.02 12.59 13.72
C GLN A 112 7.60 12.58 13.13
N LEU A 113 6.59 12.69 14.00
CA LEU A 113 5.18 12.68 13.61
C LEU A 113 4.86 13.77 12.56
N GLN A 114 5.40 14.97 12.72
CA GLN A 114 5.12 16.11 11.83
C GLN A 114 5.42 15.81 10.37
N HIS A 115 6.40 14.97 10.05
CA HIS A 115 6.74 14.66 8.67
C HIS A 115 5.68 13.78 8.00
N ILE A 116 5.10 12.84 8.74
CA ILE A 116 3.98 12.01 8.26
C ILE A 116 2.74 12.88 8.05
N LEU A 117 2.43 13.75 9.02
CA LEU A 117 1.26 14.62 8.92
C LEU A 117 1.43 15.64 7.78
N ALA A 118 2.56 16.32 7.70
CA ALA A 118 2.84 17.26 6.61
C ALA A 118 2.75 16.60 5.23
N TYR A 119 3.21 15.34 5.10
CA TYR A 119 3.03 14.57 3.88
C TYR A 119 1.55 14.33 3.57
N ALA A 120 0.77 13.82 4.54
CA ALA A 120 -0.64 13.53 4.33
C ALA A 120 -1.43 14.78 3.93
N GLU A 121 -1.09 15.93 4.52
CA GLU A 121 -1.74 17.21 4.23
C GLU A 121 -1.36 17.81 2.86
N SER A 122 -0.30 17.32 2.21
CA SER A 122 0.28 17.94 1.01
C SER A 122 -0.45 17.63 -0.30
N GLY A 123 -1.44 16.73 -0.28
CA GLY A 123 -2.13 16.27 -1.48
C GLY A 123 -1.35 15.23 -2.31
N ARG A 124 -0.22 14.75 -1.80
CA ARG A 124 0.55 13.67 -2.44
C ARG A 124 -0.08 12.30 -2.14
N PRO A 125 0.05 11.33 -3.05
CA PRO A 125 -0.65 10.05 -2.89
C PRO A 125 -0.13 9.24 -1.70
N MET A 126 -1.00 8.38 -1.19
CA MET A 126 -0.72 7.51 -0.04
C MET A 126 -1.23 6.08 -0.28
N VAL A 127 -0.51 5.12 0.29
CA VAL A 127 -0.97 3.73 0.40
C VAL A 127 -0.96 3.31 1.86
N GLY A 128 -2.03 2.69 2.34
CA GLY A 128 -2.10 2.14 3.69
C GLY A 128 -2.34 0.63 3.68
N PHE A 129 -1.65 -0.08 4.58
CA PHE A 129 -1.85 -1.51 4.80
C PHE A 129 -2.35 -1.76 6.22
N ARG A 130 -3.30 -2.70 6.34
CA ARG A 130 -3.71 -3.38 7.57
C ARG A 130 -3.96 -2.39 8.73
N THR A 131 -2.96 -2.18 9.56
CA THR A 131 -3.00 -1.41 10.79
C THR A 131 -2.85 0.09 10.59
N ALA A 132 -2.65 0.58 9.37
CA ALA A 132 -2.71 2.02 9.11
C ALA A 132 -4.08 2.66 9.49
N THR A 133 -5.13 1.84 9.66
CA THR A 133 -6.42 2.22 10.30
C THR A 133 -6.31 2.63 11.78
N HIS A 134 -5.18 2.32 12.41
CA HIS A 134 -4.82 2.61 13.80
C HIS A 134 -3.30 2.78 13.90
N ALA A 135 -2.76 3.58 12.98
CA ALA A 135 -1.33 3.85 12.86
C ALA A 135 -0.73 4.42 14.16
N PHE A 136 -1.53 5.17 14.91
CA PHE A 136 -1.11 5.91 16.10
C PHE A 136 -2.00 5.60 17.30
N LEU A 137 -1.42 5.72 18.49
CA LEU A 137 -2.14 5.67 19.76
C LEU A 137 -1.45 6.58 20.79
N TYR A 138 -2.01 7.77 20.98
CA TYR A 138 -1.61 8.69 22.04
C TYR A 138 -2.66 8.67 23.14
N GLU A 139 -2.42 7.92 24.22
CA GLU A 139 -3.37 7.78 25.34
C GLU A 139 -3.34 9.01 26.26
N ASP A 140 -2.15 9.59 26.46
CA ASP A 140 -1.90 10.66 27.43
C ASP A 140 -1.77 12.06 26.80
N ASP A 141 -1.97 12.20 25.49
CA ASP A 141 -1.89 13.49 24.78
C ASP A 141 -3.21 13.81 24.06
N SER A 142 -4.06 14.61 24.71
CA SER A 142 -5.35 15.01 24.19
C SER A 142 -5.26 15.87 22.92
N THR A 143 -4.12 16.52 22.65
CA THR A 143 -3.91 17.28 21.42
C THR A 143 -3.73 16.36 20.20
N LYS A 144 -3.36 15.10 20.44
CA LYS A 144 -3.12 14.07 19.42
C LYS A 144 -4.19 12.98 19.39
N ALA A 145 -5.17 13.00 20.29
CA ALA A 145 -6.21 11.98 20.38
C ALA A 145 -6.98 11.77 19.05
N TYR A 146 -7.09 12.80 18.20
CA TYR A 146 -7.72 12.68 16.88
C TYR A 146 -6.96 11.69 15.95
N LEU A 147 -5.66 11.50 16.15
CA LEU A 147 -4.83 10.56 15.38
C LEU A 147 -5.17 9.10 15.65
N ASN A 148 -5.78 8.80 16.80
CA ASN A 148 -6.11 7.44 17.20
C ASN A 148 -7.28 6.89 16.36
N GLU A 149 -8.20 7.75 15.92
CA GLU A 149 -9.46 7.31 15.29
C GLU A 149 -9.91 8.20 14.13
N ALA A 150 -9.94 9.53 14.28
CA ALA A 150 -10.48 10.42 13.26
C ALA A 150 -9.57 10.49 12.03
N TRP A 151 -8.27 10.71 12.24
CA TRP A 151 -7.29 10.82 11.16
C TRP A 151 -7.23 9.59 10.25
N PRO A 152 -7.11 8.33 10.75
CA PRO A 152 -7.09 7.17 9.85
C PRO A 152 -8.43 6.98 9.12
N ALA A 153 -9.56 7.31 9.75
CA ALA A 153 -10.85 7.30 9.04
C ALA A 153 -10.88 8.34 7.92
N GLU A 154 -10.39 9.56 8.15
CA GLU A 154 -10.33 10.63 7.16
C GLU A 154 -9.34 10.33 6.03
N VAL A 155 -8.16 9.79 6.34
CA VAL A 155 -7.12 9.49 5.33
C VAL A 155 -7.42 8.19 4.61
N PHE A 156 -7.61 7.09 5.33
CA PHE A 156 -7.70 5.74 4.76
C PHE A 156 -9.11 5.20 4.62
N GLY A 157 -10.14 5.89 5.10
CA GLY A 157 -11.53 5.49 4.89
C GLY A 157 -12.16 4.77 6.09
N GLN A 158 -11.35 4.26 7.03
CA GLN A 158 -11.86 3.68 8.27
C GLN A 158 -10.83 3.72 9.41
N ARG A 159 -11.32 3.71 10.65
CA ARG A 159 -10.53 3.46 11.86
C ARG A 159 -10.53 1.97 12.23
N TRP A 160 -9.72 1.57 13.21
CA TRP A 160 -9.88 0.22 13.78
C TRP A 160 -11.15 0.11 14.64
N ILE A 161 -11.89 -0.99 14.49
CA ILE A 161 -13.14 -1.25 15.24
C ILE A 161 -13.06 -2.59 15.96
N THR A 162 -12.96 -3.68 15.20
CA THR A 162 -12.81 -5.06 15.68
C THR A 162 -12.40 -5.95 14.51
N HIS A 163 -12.07 -7.20 14.80
CA HIS A 163 -11.84 -8.24 13.81
C HIS A 163 -12.70 -9.47 14.10
N HIS A 164 -12.96 -10.29 13.08
CA HIS A 164 -13.72 -11.53 13.22
C HIS A 164 -12.95 -12.65 13.93
N GLY A 165 -11.65 -12.53 14.14
CA GLY A 165 -10.89 -13.55 14.85
C GLY A 165 -9.49 -13.14 15.23
N HIS A 166 -8.92 -13.90 16.16
CA HIS A 166 -7.49 -13.93 16.53
C HIS A 166 -7.23 -15.41 16.90
N PHE A 167 -7.47 -16.30 15.93
CA PHE A 167 -7.45 -17.75 16.11
C PHE A 167 -6.08 -18.28 15.74
N ASP A 168 -5.51 -19.21 16.53
CA ASP A 168 -4.29 -20.01 16.25
C ASP A 168 -3.41 -19.41 15.14
N ASP A 169 -2.88 -18.21 15.41
CA ASP A 169 -2.50 -17.26 14.37
C ASP A 169 -1.50 -17.82 13.36
N GLY A 170 -1.76 -17.55 12.08
CA GLY A 170 -0.92 -17.99 10.96
C GLY A 170 -0.81 -19.50 10.72
N ALA A 171 -1.60 -20.33 11.42
CA ALA A 171 -1.71 -21.75 11.10
C ALA A 171 -2.53 -22.02 9.82
N HIS A 172 -3.56 -21.20 9.58
CA HIS A 172 -4.49 -21.35 8.46
C HIS A 172 -4.96 -19.99 7.93
N PRO A 173 -5.40 -19.89 6.66
CA PRO A 173 -6.12 -18.72 6.17
C PRO A 173 -7.42 -18.48 6.94
N LEU A 174 -7.77 -17.21 7.13
CA LEU A 174 -8.91 -16.77 7.95
C LEU A 174 -9.91 -15.89 7.19
N THR A 175 -9.55 -15.44 5.99
CA THR A 175 -10.41 -14.62 5.13
C THR A 175 -10.40 -15.15 3.71
N ALA A 176 -11.56 -15.42 3.12
CA ALA A 176 -11.71 -15.66 1.69
C ALA A 176 -11.94 -14.32 0.98
N VAL A 177 -11.03 -13.95 0.07
CA VAL A 177 -11.05 -12.70 -0.67
C VAL A 177 -11.64 -12.92 -2.06
N THR A 178 -12.59 -12.07 -2.45
CA THR A 178 -13.25 -12.09 -3.75
C THR A 178 -13.31 -10.68 -4.34
N LEU A 179 -13.31 -10.58 -5.66
CA LEU A 179 -13.47 -9.31 -6.37
C LEU A 179 -14.92 -8.84 -6.32
N ILE A 180 -15.12 -7.52 -6.26
CA ILE A 180 -16.43 -6.93 -6.51
C ILE A 180 -16.62 -6.86 -8.01
N GLU A 181 -17.58 -7.62 -8.54
CA GLU A 181 -17.80 -7.78 -9.99
C GLU A 181 -17.97 -6.43 -10.72
N ALA A 182 -18.66 -5.47 -10.09
CA ALA A 182 -18.85 -4.14 -10.67
C ALA A 182 -17.56 -3.32 -10.82
N GLN A 183 -16.47 -3.71 -10.15
CA GLN A 183 -15.17 -3.03 -10.17
C GLN A 183 -14.09 -3.84 -10.89
N ARG A 184 -14.44 -4.96 -11.55
CA ARG A 184 -13.48 -5.87 -12.20
C ARG A 184 -12.51 -5.21 -13.17
N ASP A 185 -12.93 -4.13 -13.81
CA ASP A 185 -12.12 -3.41 -14.81
C ASP A 185 -11.22 -2.33 -14.18
N HIS A 186 -11.30 -2.14 -12.85
CA HIS A 186 -10.47 -1.17 -12.14
C HIS A 186 -8.98 -1.57 -12.25
N PRO A 187 -8.05 -0.65 -12.59
CA PRO A 187 -6.65 -0.98 -12.83
C PRO A 187 -5.96 -1.70 -11.67
N VAL A 188 -6.35 -1.40 -10.42
CA VAL A 188 -5.85 -2.08 -9.21
C VAL A 188 -6.11 -3.60 -9.23
N LEU A 189 -7.18 -4.05 -9.89
CA LEU A 189 -7.59 -5.46 -9.92
C LEU A 189 -7.01 -6.25 -11.09
N ARG A 190 -6.21 -5.64 -11.98
CA ARG A 190 -5.59 -6.36 -13.11
C ARG A 190 -4.76 -7.54 -12.61
N GLY A 191 -5.11 -8.73 -13.10
CA GLY A 191 -4.45 -9.98 -12.74
C GLY A 191 -4.58 -10.43 -11.29
N VAL A 192 -5.43 -9.79 -10.49
CA VAL A 192 -5.78 -10.20 -9.13
C VAL A 192 -6.89 -11.24 -9.23
N GLU A 193 -6.63 -12.45 -8.73
CA GLU A 193 -7.62 -13.53 -8.65
C GLU A 193 -8.15 -13.67 -7.22
N PRO A 194 -9.31 -14.32 -6.99
CA PRO A 194 -9.74 -14.68 -5.65
C PRO A 194 -8.71 -15.53 -4.90
N PHE A 195 -8.51 -15.26 -3.61
CA PHE A 195 -7.52 -15.97 -2.79
C PHE A 195 -7.97 -16.10 -1.34
N GLN A 196 -7.24 -16.88 -0.53
CA GLN A 196 -7.43 -16.90 0.91
C GLN A 196 -6.27 -16.17 1.60
N ALA A 197 -6.61 -15.23 2.47
CA ALA A 197 -5.68 -14.46 3.28
C ALA A 197 -5.62 -15.02 4.70
N TYR A 198 -4.43 -14.97 5.30
CA TYR A 198 -4.17 -15.22 6.72
C TYR A 198 -4.62 -14.05 7.60
N SER A 199 -4.72 -12.83 7.04
CA SER A 199 -5.32 -11.70 7.74
C SER A 199 -6.70 -12.05 8.30
N TRP A 200 -6.92 -11.76 9.58
CA TRP A 200 -8.25 -11.75 10.17
C TRP A 200 -9.11 -10.68 9.50
N LEU A 201 -10.35 -11.02 9.17
CA LEU A 201 -11.27 -10.05 8.59
C LEU A 201 -11.51 -8.92 9.60
N TYR A 202 -11.22 -7.68 9.20
CA TYR A 202 -11.62 -6.49 9.96
C TYR A 202 -13.10 -6.19 9.70
N HIS A 203 -13.80 -5.76 10.75
CA HIS A 203 -15.11 -5.13 10.57
C HIS A 203 -14.91 -3.69 10.07
N VAL A 204 -15.53 -3.35 8.95
CA VAL A 204 -15.39 -2.05 8.28
C VAL A 204 -16.74 -1.36 8.09
N GLU A 205 -17.77 -2.12 7.72
CA GLU A 205 -19.13 -1.63 7.46
C GLU A 205 -20.20 -2.53 8.08
N GLY A 206 -21.36 -1.94 8.37
CA GLY A 206 -22.50 -2.62 8.99
C GLY A 206 -22.70 -2.25 10.46
N GLY A 207 -23.92 -2.45 10.96
CA GLY A 207 -24.30 -2.12 12.34
C GLY A 207 -24.16 -0.63 12.72
N GLY A 208 -24.06 0.26 11.73
CA GLY A 208 -23.88 1.70 11.89
C GLY A 208 -22.52 2.22 11.42
N ASP A 209 -21.53 1.34 11.19
CA ASP A 209 -20.24 1.71 10.64
C ASP A 209 -20.29 1.71 9.10
N ARG A 210 -19.50 2.58 8.49
CA ARG A 210 -19.39 2.75 7.04
C ARG A 210 -18.03 3.32 6.67
N LEU A 211 -17.55 3.02 5.47
CA LEU A 211 -16.40 3.71 4.92
C LEU A 211 -16.70 5.21 4.81
N SER A 212 -15.67 6.02 5.05
CA SER A 212 -15.74 7.48 5.01
C SER A 212 -15.49 8.02 3.60
N GLY A 213 -15.94 9.26 3.36
CA GLY A 213 -15.65 9.99 2.13
C GLY A 213 -16.19 9.32 0.87
N ASP A 214 -15.38 9.34 -0.19
CA ASP A 214 -15.65 8.80 -1.52
C ASP A 214 -15.07 7.39 -1.72
N SER A 215 -14.92 6.62 -0.63
CA SER A 215 -14.32 5.29 -0.67
C SER A 215 -15.06 4.37 -1.64
N LEU A 216 -14.29 3.74 -2.53
CA LEU A 216 -14.74 2.78 -3.54
C LEU A 216 -14.18 1.39 -3.22
N PRO A 217 -14.97 0.51 -2.58
CA PRO A 217 -14.62 -0.89 -2.38
C PRO A 217 -14.29 -1.60 -3.70
N LEU A 218 -13.17 -2.31 -3.71
CA LEU A 218 -12.71 -3.13 -4.85
C LEU A 218 -12.79 -4.63 -4.56
N LEU A 219 -12.51 -5.03 -3.32
CA LEU A 219 -12.51 -6.43 -2.88
C LEU A 219 -13.39 -6.61 -1.65
N LEU A 220 -14.05 -7.76 -1.57
CA LEU A 220 -14.72 -8.25 -0.36
C LEU A 220 -13.90 -9.37 0.27
N GLY A 221 -13.87 -9.42 1.59
CA GLY A 221 -13.40 -10.54 2.37
C GLY A 221 -14.56 -11.15 3.14
N ARG A 222 -14.67 -12.47 3.13
CA ARG A 222 -15.59 -13.24 3.99
C ARG A 222 -14.79 -13.99 5.03
N ALA A 223 -15.19 -13.89 6.30
CA ALA A 223 -14.54 -14.60 7.38
C ALA A 223 -14.71 -16.11 7.19
N LEU A 224 -13.61 -16.86 7.27
CA LEU A 224 -13.62 -18.33 7.26
C LEU A 224 -13.91 -18.89 8.66
N ARG A 225 -13.57 -18.12 9.69
CA ARG A 225 -13.93 -18.34 11.09
C ARG A 225 -14.26 -16.99 11.73
N SER A 226 -15.24 -16.95 12.62
CA SER A 226 -15.77 -15.68 13.15
C SER A 226 -16.26 -15.80 14.60
N ASN A 227 -15.55 -15.18 15.54
CA ASN A 227 -15.97 -15.04 16.94
C ASN A 227 -17.28 -14.25 17.06
N HIS A 228 -17.58 -13.36 16.10
CA HIS A 228 -18.85 -12.65 16.04
C HIS A 228 -19.99 -13.56 15.59
N ALA A 229 -19.75 -14.48 14.65
CA ALA A 229 -20.73 -15.46 14.21
C ALA A 229 -21.02 -16.47 15.33
N GLU A 230 -19.98 -17.01 15.97
CA GLU A 230 -20.10 -17.93 17.11
C GLU A 230 -20.88 -17.30 18.28
N ALA A 231 -20.73 -15.99 18.49
CA ALA A 231 -21.46 -15.23 19.50
C ALA A 231 -22.85 -14.71 19.05
N GLY A 232 -23.32 -15.03 17.84
CA GLY A 232 -24.62 -14.57 17.33
C GLY A 232 -24.72 -13.05 17.12
N ARG A 233 -23.61 -12.37 16.80
CA ARG A 233 -23.51 -10.91 16.66
C ARG A 233 -23.45 -10.40 15.21
N LEU A 234 -23.88 -11.21 14.24
CA LEU A 234 -23.76 -10.85 12.81
C LEU A 234 -24.62 -9.65 12.40
N ASP A 235 -25.70 -9.35 13.13
CA ASP A 235 -26.50 -8.14 12.88
C ASP A 235 -25.69 -6.85 13.12
N ARG A 236 -24.75 -6.88 14.08
CA ARG A 236 -23.84 -5.75 14.36
C ARG A 236 -22.56 -5.83 13.55
N PHE A 237 -22.04 -7.03 13.34
CA PHE A 237 -20.76 -7.31 12.70
C PHE A 237 -20.93 -8.37 11.60
N PRO A 238 -21.41 -7.99 10.40
CA PRO A 238 -21.53 -8.91 9.28
C PRO A 238 -20.20 -9.56 8.93
N ASP A 239 -20.21 -10.83 8.54
CA ASP A 239 -19.00 -11.63 8.30
C ASP A 239 -18.40 -11.45 6.89
N THR A 240 -18.93 -10.51 6.11
CA THR A 240 -18.41 -10.11 4.81
C THR A 240 -18.18 -8.61 4.82
N GLN A 241 -16.95 -8.19 4.54
CA GLN A 241 -16.47 -6.82 4.73
C GLN A 241 -15.61 -6.39 3.54
N PRO A 242 -15.59 -5.09 3.16
CA PRO A 242 -14.60 -4.61 2.20
C PRO A 242 -13.18 -4.78 2.75
N VAL A 243 -12.27 -5.27 1.91
CA VAL A 243 -10.87 -5.53 2.30
C VAL A 243 -9.84 -4.75 1.49
N ALA A 244 -10.25 -4.13 0.38
CA ALA A 244 -9.43 -3.18 -0.35
C ALA A 244 -10.32 -2.15 -1.03
N TRP A 245 -9.89 -0.90 -1.04
CA TRP A 245 -10.60 0.21 -1.65
C TRP A 245 -9.66 1.33 -2.06
N THR A 246 -10.16 2.21 -2.92
CA THR A 246 -9.54 3.48 -3.25
C THR A 246 -10.38 4.62 -2.72
N LYS A 247 -9.77 5.79 -2.47
CA LYS A 247 -10.48 7.01 -2.10
C LYS A 247 -9.64 8.24 -2.40
N THR A 248 -10.22 9.40 -2.15
CA THR A 248 -9.54 10.68 -2.17
C THR A 248 -9.41 11.23 -0.75
N TYR A 249 -8.30 11.92 -0.47
CA TYR A 249 -8.12 12.70 0.76
C TYR A 249 -7.66 14.11 0.42
N THR A 250 -8.38 15.12 0.89
CA THR A 250 -8.01 16.53 0.69
C THR A 250 -7.64 17.13 2.03
N GLY A 251 -6.33 17.23 2.28
CA GLY A 251 -5.78 17.88 3.45
C GLY A 251 -5.73 19.41 3.32
N SER A 252 -4.91 20.04 4.16
CA SER A 252 -4.80 21.49 4.29
C SER A 252 -4.22 22.21 3.05
N SER A 253 -3.51 21.49 2.18
CA SER A 253 -3.08 22.02 0.87
C SER A 253 -4.25 22.30 -0.08
N GLY A 254 -5.42 21.69 0.14
CA GLY A 254 -6.56 21.74 -0.77
C GLY A 254 -6.40 20.91 -2.05
N ILE A 255 -5.26 20.23 -2.23
CA ILE A 255 -5.00 19.35 -3.37
C ILE A 255 -5.48 17.94 -3.00
N PRO A 256 -6.36 17.31 -3.78
CA PRO A 256 -6.84 15.96 -3.48
C PRO A 256 -5.75 14.90 -3.75
N ALA A 257 -5.43 14.12 -2.73
CA ALA A 257 -4.52 12.96 -2.80
C ALA A 257 -5.26 11.69 -3.20
N ARG A 258 -4.64 10.87 -4.05
CA ARG A 258 -5.10 9.50 -4.35
C ARG A 258 -4.66 8.56 -3.24
N VAL A 259 -5.61 7.83 -2.66
CA VAL A 259 -5.35 6.88 -1.57
C VAL A 259 -5.80 5.49 -1.96
N PHE A 260 -4.90 4.51 -1.88
CA PHE A 260 -5.26 3.10 -1.90
C PHE A 260 -5.07 2.51 -0.50
N PHE A 261 -6.04 1.71 -0.06
CA PHE A 261 -5.97 1.05 1.23
C PHE A 261 -6.42 -0.40 1.15
N THR A 262 -5.80 -1.27 1.94
CA THR A 262 -6.28 -2.63 2.17
C THR A 262 -6.21 -3.01 3.64
N THR A 263 -7.24 -3.68 4.16
CA THR A 263 -7.20 -4.32 5.48
C THR A 263 -6.41 -5.62 5.47
N LEU A 264 -5.82 -6.03 4.34
CA LEU A 264 -4.92 -7.18 4.27
C LEU A 264 -3.49 -6.73 4.57
N GLY A 265 -2.61 -7.68 4.92
CA GLY A 265 -1.23 -7.36 5.27
C GLY A 265 -0.60 -8.27 6.32
N HIS A 266 -1.23 -9.40 6.66
CA HIS A 266 -0.55 -10.45 7.41
C HIS A 266 0.68 -10.91 6.62
N PRO A 267 1.82 -11.23 7.27
CA PRO A 267 3.06 -11.54 6.55
C PRO A 267 2.90 -12.69 5.53
N TYR A 268 2.06 -13.67 5.87
CA TYR A 268 1.74 -14.79 4.97
C TYR A 268 0.74 -14.48 3.87
N ASP A 269 -0.01 -13.37 3.92
CA ASP A 269 -0.81 -12.92 2.78
C ASP A 269 0.11 -12.66 1.59
N PHE A 270 1.26 -12.04 1.84
CA PHE A 270 2.24 -11.73 0.80
C PHE A 270 2.96 -12.96 0.21
N LYS A 271 2.65 -14.19 0.63
CA LYS A 271 3.04 -15.42 -0.08
C LYS A 271 2.18 -15.65 -1.33
N GLU A 272 0.96 -15.12 -1.33
CA GLU A 272 0.01 -15.21 -2.43
C GLU A 272 0.34 -14.17 -3.52
N PRO A 273 0.57 -14.59 -4.78
CA PRO A 273 0.76 -13.67 -5.90
C PRO A 273 -0.34 -12.62 -6.04
N SER A 274 -1.62 -12.98 -5.87
CA SER A 274 -2.74 -12.03 -5.98
C SER A 274 -2.66 -10.90 -4.95
N MET A 275 -2.19 -11.18 -3.72
CA MET A 275 -1.95 -10.16 -2.70
C MET A 275 -0.82 -9.22 -3.09
N ARG A 276 0.30 -9.77 -3.60
CA ARG A 276 1.43 -8.96 -4.07
C ARG A 276 1.03 -8.08 -5.25
N LYS A 277 0.26 -8.61 -6.22
CA LYS A 277 -0.29 -7.83 -7.34
C LYS A 277 -1.20 -6.72 -6.86
N LEU A 278 -2.13 -7.00 -5.95
CA LEU A 278 -3.01 -6.00 -5.36
C LEU A 278 -2.21 -4.84 -4.76
N ALA A 279 -1.18 -5.15 -3.97
CA ALA A 279 -0.31 -4.14 -3.35
C ALA A 279 0.46 -3.30 -4.39
N LEU A 280 1.11 -3.94 -5.36
CA LEU A 280 1.89 -3.28 -6.41
C LEU A 280 1.00 -2.44 -7.33
N ASN A 281 -0.12 -3.00 -7.79
CA ASN A 281 -1.10 -2.29 -8.61
C ASN A 281 -1.70 -1.09 -7.86
N GLY A 282 -1.95 -1.23 -6.55
CA GLY A 282 -2.41 -0.14 -5.68
C GLY A 282 -1.41 1.01 -5.58
N ILE A 283 -0.12 0.68 -5.42
CA ILE A 283 0.98 1.65 -5.43
C ILE A 283 1.08 2.38 -6.77
N LEU A 284 1.07 1.65 -7.89
CA LEU A 284 1.13 2.22 -9.23
C LEU A 284 -0.09 3.09 -9.53
N TRP A 285 -1.28 2.64 -9.14
CA TRP A 285 -2.51 3.42 -9.27
C TRP A 285 -2.49 4.69 -8.42
N ALA A 286 -1.96 4.65 -7.20
CA ALA A 286 -1.89 5.84 -6.33
C ALA A 286 -0.98 6.90 -6.96
N LEU A 287 0.13 6.48 -7.60
CA LEU A 287 1.04 7.33 -8.36
C LEU A 287 0.49 7.80 -9.72
N GLY A 288 -0.70 7.36 -10.15
CA GLY A 288 -1.23 7.68 -11.48
C GLY A 288 -0.50 6.98 -12.63
N LEU A 289 0.06 5.80 -12.36
CA LEU A 289 0.82 4.97 -13.30
C LEU A 289 0.01 3.75 -13.76
N GLU A 290 -1.30 3.90 -13.96
CA GLU A 290 -2.19 2.79 -14.37
C GLU A 290 -1.81 2.21 -15.74
N ALA A 291 -1.18 3.00 -16.61
CA ALA A 291 -0.67 2.53 -17.89
C ALA A 291 0.49 1.53 -17.73
N SER A 292 1.20 1.57 -16.60
CA SER A 292 2.31 0.68 -16.25
C SER A 292 1.86 -0.62 -15.59
N ILE A 293 0.55 -0.83 -15.40
CA ILE A 293 -0.02 -2.07 -14.85
C ILE A 293 -0.45 -2.96 -16.02
N PRO A 294 0.24 -4.07 -16.32
CA PRO A 294 -0.15 -4.99 -17.39
C PRO A 294 -1.55 -5.57 -17.18
N PRO A 295 -2.24 -6.06 -18.24
CA PRO A 295 -3.53 -6.75 -18.11
C PRO A 295 -3.50 -7.92 -17.11
N GLU A 296 -2.38 -8.64 -17.04
CA GLU A 296 -2.09 -9.74 -16.12
C GLU A 296 -1.62 -9.30 -14.72
N GLY A 297 -1.61 -7.98 -14.46
CA GLY A 297 -1.15 -7.35 -13.22
C GLY A 297 0.35 -7.11 -13.18
N ALA A 298 0.81 -6.33 -12.19
CA ALA A 298 2.24 -6.13 -11.93
C ALA A 298 2.96 -7.46 -11.70
N ASN A 299 4.24 -7.52 -12.07
CA ASN A 299 5.07 -8.70 -11.81
C ASN A 299 5.23 -8.91 -10.30
N ALA A 300 4.64 -9.99 -9.79
CA ALA A 300 4.60 -10.29 -8.36
C ALA A 300 5.69 -11.29 -7.92
N GLU A 301 6.69 -11.57 -8.77
CA GLU A 301 7.82 -12.42 -8.40
C GLU A 301 8.71 -11.73 -7.38
N VAL A 302 9.02 -12.42 -6.28
CA VAL A 302 9.84 -11.86 -5.19
C VAL A 302 11.30 -11.72 -5.60
N VAL A 303 11.97 -10.68 -5.09
CA VAL A 303 13.43 -10.51 -5.26
C VAL A 303 14.14 -11.15 -4.07
N GLY A 304 14.80 -12.29 -4.32
CA GLY A 304 15.44 -13.09 -3.28
C GLY A 304 14.45 -14.00 -2.54
N ALA A 305 14.73 -14.28 -1.26
CA ALA A 305 13.84 -15.09 -0.42
C ALA A 305 12.84 -14.21 0.34
N TYR A 306 11.58 -14.66 0.42
CA TYR A 306 10.57 -14.09 1.31
C TYR A 306 10.11 -15.16 2.31
N GLU A 307 10.86 -15.26 3.41
CA GLU A 307 10.61 -16.20 4.50
C GLU A 307 10.23 -15.40 5.76
N PRO A 308 9.04 -14.78 5.79
CA PRO A 308 8.70 -13.93 6.92
C PRO A 308 8.42 -14.76 8.18
N ASN A 309 8.62 -14.16 9.35
CA ASN A 309 8.04 -14.73 10.56
C ASN A 309 6.51 -14.65 10.49
N ASN A 310 5.86 -15.46 11.31
CA ASN A 310 4.41 -15.37 11.47
C ASN A 310 4.01 -14.07 12.19
N SER A 311 2.73 -13.72 12.18
CA SER A 311 2.25 -12.65 13.05
C SER A 311 2.45 -13.01 14.52
N GLY A 312 2.58 -11.98 15.35
CA GLY A 312 2.65 -12.11 16.80
C GLY A 312 3.46 -11.01 17.45
N PHE A 313 3.16 -10.81 18.74
CA PHE A 313 3.73 -9.77 19.58
C PHE A 313 5.02 -10.18 20.29
N GLY A 314 5.72 -9.19 20.84
CA GLY A 314 6.89 -9.40 21.68
C GLY A 314 8.07 -9.90 20.85
N GLN A 315 8.65 -11.04 21.22
CA GLN A 315 9.89 -11.57 20.63
C GLN A 315 9.65 -12.50 19.42
N ARG A 316 8.54 -12.32 18.70
CA ARG A 316 8.18 -13.13 17.52
C ARG A 316 8.79 -12.62 16.22
N TYR A 317 9.38 -11.43 16.21
CA TYR A 317 10.12 -10.86 15.08
C TYR A 317 11.56 -11.40 15.02
N LYS A 318 12.26 -11.14 13.90
CA LYS A 318 13.67 -11.54 13.73
C LYS A 318 14.61 -10.60 14.49
N PRO A 319 15.35 -11.07 15.50
CA PRO A 319 16.24 -10.20 16.26
C PRO A 319 17.49 -9.82 15.45
N GLY A 320 18.04 -8.64 15.71
CA GLY A 320 19.33 -8.21 15.16
C GLY A 320 19.29 -7.74 13.70
N MET A 321 18.11 -7.60 13.09
CA MET A 321 17.98 -7.03 11.75
C MET A 321 18.38 -5.55 11.74
N ARG A 322 19.07 -5.12 10.69
CA ARG A 322 19.41 -3.71 10.44
C ARG A 322 18.75 -3.23 9.15
N PRO A 323 18.44 -1.93 9.02
CA PRO A 323 17.94 -1.38 7.78
C PRO A 323 18.84 -1.70 6.59
N GLU A 324 18.22 -2.08 5.47
CA GLU A 324 18.91 -2.24 4.19
C GLU A 324 19.43 -0.91 3.66
N LEU A 325 20.54 -0.97 2.91
CA LEU A 325 21.01 0.15 2.11
C LEU A 325 20.26 0.08 0.76
N TRP A 326 19.49 1.11 0.46
CA TRP A 326 18.65 1.21 -0.74
C TRP A 326 19.28 2.07 -1.82
#